data_AF-A0A832X9A8-F1
#
_entry.id   AF-A0A832X9A8-F1
#
_cell.length_a   1.000
_cell.length_b   1.000
_cell.length_c   1.000
_cell.angle_alpha   90.00
_cell.angle_beta   90.00
_cell.angle_gamma   90.00
#
_symmetry.space_group_name_H-M   'P 1'
#
loop_
_entity.id
_entity.type
_entity.pdbx_description
1 polymer ?
#
loop_
_entity_poly.entity_id
_entity_poly.type
_entity_poly.pdbx_seq_one_letter_code
_entity_poly.pdbx_strand_id
1 'polypeptide(L)'
;MMNNNEQELKLRLSTLDCNTSTKYYQVTQTLNEQQKSKIKTYFKYYTPEKFENLDNVAGNTTGWMCKSEDVEKVEELLGITETIQKQQANLEKIQRKTSDSVLNSFNKYSLSFSK
;
A
#
# COMPACT_ATOMS: atom_id res chain seq x y z
N MET A 1 8.44 14.12 -27.24
CA MET A 1 7.56 13.99 -26.06
C MET A 1 8.31 13.15 -25.05
N MET A 2 8.87 13.77 -24.01
CA MET A 2 9.53 13.02 -22.92
C MET A 2 8.44 12.49 -21.99
N ASN A 3 8.28 11.17 -21.94
CA ASN A 3 7.51 10.48 -20.90
C ASN A 3 8.29 10.53 -19.58
N ASN A 4 8.31 11.67 -18.91
CA ASN A 4 8.78 11.77 -17.54
C ASN A 4 7.68 11.24 -16.62
N ASN A 5 7.44 9.92 -16.66
CA ASN A 5 6.86 9.21 -15.51
C ASN A 5 7.94 9.18 -14.43
N GLU A 6 8.26 10.33 -13.84
CA GLU A 6 8.87 10.36 -12.53
C GLU A 6 7.85 9.69 -11.62
N GLN A 7 8.07 8.39 -11.35
CA GLN A 7 7.26 7.70 -10.36
C GLN A 7 7.34 8.57 -9.10
N GLU A 8 6.20 8.92 -8.54
CA GLU A 8 6.16 9.73 -7.32
C GLU A 8 6.58 8.85 -6.13
N LEU A 9 7.26 9.43 -5.14
CA LEU A 9 7.73 8.68 -3.98
C LEU A 9 6.52 8.26 -3.15
N LYS A 10 6.34 6.96 -2.95
CA LYS A 10 5.21 6.40 -2.21
C LYS A 10 5.70 5.29 -1.30
N LEU A 11 4.91 5.00 -0.28
CA LEU A 11 5.01 3.75 0.46
C LEU A 11 4.12 2.70 -0.20
N ARG A 12 4.62 1.47 -0.25
CA ARG A 12 3.91 0.30 -0.78
C ARG A 12 3.94 -0.80 0.26
N LEU A 13 2.80 -1.45 0.48
CA LEU A 13 2.72 -2.67 1.28
C LEU A 13 3.61 -3.75 0.65
N SER A 14 4.59 -4.22 1.42
CA SER A 14 5.54 -5.25 1.00
C SER A 14 5.27 -6.58 1.68
N THR A 15 5.02 -6.54 2.99
CA THR A 15 4.81 -7.73 3.80
C THR A 15 3.58 -7.55 4.69
N LEU A 16 2.78 -8.60 4.82
CA LEU A 16 1.73 -8.70 5.83
C LEU A 16 2.01 -9.93 6.69
N ASP A 17 2.24 -9.72 7.98
CA ASP A 17 2.33 -10.79 8.95
C ASP A 17 0.94 -11.04 9.54
N CYS A 18 0.32 -12.15 9.15
CA CYS A 18 -1.03 -12.49 9.58
C CYS A 18 -1.08 -12.93 11.05
N ASN A 19 0.05 -13.33 11.66
CA ASN A 19 0.08 -13.71 13.07
C ASN A 19 -0.11 -12.48 13.96
N THR A 20 0.61 -11.40 13.65
CA THR A 20 0.59 -10.15 14.43
C THR A 20 -0.35 -9.09 13.84
N SER A 21 -0.93 -9.36 12.66
CA SER A 21 -1.65 -8.36 11.83
C SER A 21 -0.79 -7.14 11.46
N THR A 22 0.55 -7.26 11.56
CA THR A 22 1.47 -6.18 11.26
C THR A 22 1.69 -6.05 9.76
N LYS A 23 1.57 -4.82 9.26
CA LYS A 23 1.88 -4.48 7.87
C LYS A 23 3.24 -3.81 7.78
N TYR A 24 4.01 -4.19 6.78
CA TYR A 24 5.33 -3.64 6.51
C TYR A 24 5.35 -2.96 5.15
N TYR A 25 5.90 -1.75 5.11
CA TYR A 25 5.88 -0.87 3.96
C TYR A 25 7.29 -0.55 3.49
N GLN A 26 7.47 -0.50 2.16
CA GLN A 26 8.71 -0.12 1.51
C GLN A 26 8.49 1.13 0.68
N VAL A 27 9.55 1.92 0.51
CA VAL A 27 9.56 3.02 -0.45
C VAL A 27 9.61 2.47 -1.87
N THR A 28 8.85 3.09 -2.78
CA THR A 28 8.79 2.68 -4.19
C THR A 28 10.03 3.06 -4.99
N GLN A 29 10.86 3.96 -4.45
CA GLN A 29 12.01 4.54 -5.13
C GLN A 29 13.25 4.54 -4.26
N THR A 30 14.39 4.68 -4.93
CA THR A 30 15.67 4.88 -4.25
C THR A 30 15.70 6.26 -3.61
N LEU A 31 15.89 6.28 -2.30
CA LEU A 31 16.07 7.51 -1.54
C LEU A 31 17.52 8.00 -1.63
N ASN A 32 17.69 9.32 -1.61
CA ASN A 32 19.01 9.91 -1.39
C ASN A 32 19.43 9.79 0.09
N GLU A 33 20.71 10.02 0.38
CA GLU A 33 21.25 9.84 1.74
C GLU A 33 20.59 10.76 2.79
N GLN A 34 20.19 11.97 2.40
CA GLN A 34 19.47 12.89 3.29
C GLN A 34 18.09 12.34 3.67
N GLN A 35 17.33 11.84 2.70
CA GLN A 35 16.04 11.20 2.92
C GLN A 35 16.20 9.95 3.78
N LYS A 36 17.16 9.07 3.45
CA LYS A 36 17.44 7.87 4.26
C LYS A 36 17.77 8.22 5.70
N SER A 37 18.58 9.26 5.93
CA SER A 37 18.96 9.70 7.27
C SER A 37 17.75 10.11 8.11
N LYS A 38 16.78 10.83 7.52
CA LYS A 38 15.55 11.27 8.21
C LYS A 38 14.69 10.10 8.71
N ILE A 39 14.59 9.03 7.92
CA ILE A 39 13.69 7.92 8.21
C ILE A 39 14.38 6.68 8.80
N LYS A 40 15.71 6.72 8.96
CA LYS A 40 16.55 5.58 9.35
C LYS A 40 16.10 4.93 10.66
N THR A 41 15.57 5.70 11.61
CA THR A 41 15.06 5.21 12.90
C THR A 41 13.76 4.42 12.80
N TYR A 42 12.97 4.65 11.75
CA TYR A 42 11.68 4.00 11.51
C TYR A 42 11.79 2.78 10.61
N PHE A 43 12.85 2.69 9.81
CA PHE A 43 13.08 1.57 8.92
C PHE A 43 14.08 0.57 9.50
N LYS A 44 13.78 -0.71 9.31
CA LYS A 44 14.68 -1.81 9.64
C LYS A 44 14.82 -2.73 8.44
N TYR A 45 15.97 -3.40 8.36
CA TYR A 45 16.16 -4.45 7.37
C TYR A 45 15.61 -5.76 7.94
N TYR A 46 14.64 -6.35 7.26
CA TYR A 46 14.04 -7.62 7.65
C TYR A 46 14.50 -8.72 6.69
N THR A 47 14.57 -9.92 7.24
CA THR A 47 14.83 -11.18 6.54
C THR A 47 13.77 -12.19 6.96
N PRO A 48 13.57 -13.29 6.20
CA PRO A 48 12.57 -14.30 6.53
C PRO A 48 12.71 -14.86 7.95
N GLU A 49 13.94 -14.98 8.44
CA GLU A 49 14.28 -15.46 9.80
C GLU A 49 13.76 -14.56 10.93
N LYS A 50 13.38 -13.30 10.63
CA LYS A 50 12.81 -12.38 11.62
C LYS A 50 11.32 -12.57 11.84
N PHE A 51 10.66 -13.39 11.02
CA PHE A 51 9.24 -13.68 11.13
C PHE A 51 9.04 -15.03 11.84
N GLU A 52 8.12 -15.07 12.80
CA GLU A 52 7.91 -16.27 13.63
C GLU A 52 7.36 -17.45 12.82
N ASN A 53 6.46 -17.18 11.88
CA ASN A 53 5.87 -18.20 11.02
C ASN A 53 5.72 -17.68 9.58
N LEU A 54 6.61 -18.13 8.71
CA LEU A 54 6.64 -17.73 7.30
C LEU A 54 5.42 -18.18 6.50
N ASP A 55 4.76 -19.28 6.89
CA ASP A 55 3.56 -19.76 6.21
C ASP A 55 2.37 -18.80 6.40
N ASN A 56 2.40 -18.04 7.49
CA ASN A 56 1.40 -17.01 7.83
C ASN A 56 1.85 -15.60 7.43
N VAL A 57 2.86 -15.48 6.57
CA VAL A 57 3.34 -14.19 6.06
C VAL A 57 3.10 -14.11 4.56
N ALA A 58 2.47 -13.02 4.12
CA ALA A 58 2.24 -12.75 2.71
C ALA A 58 3.15 -11.63 2.20
N GLY A 59 3.63 -11.77 0.96
CA GLY A 59 4.43 -10.75 0.27
C GLY A 59 5.94 -10.99 0.35
N ASN A 60 6.73 -9.92 0.25
CA ASN A 60 8.20 -10.00 0.26
C ASN A 60 8.71 -9.76 1.69
N THR A 61 9.22 -10.81 2.33
CA THR A 61 9.76 -10.78 3.70
C THR A 61 11.16 -10.19 3.80
N THR A 62 11.82 -9.92 2.67
CA THR A 62 13.19 -9.40 2.67
C THR A 62 13.23 -7.95 2.21
N GLY A 63 13.86 -7.11 3.02
CA GLY A 63 14.24 -5.76 2.60
C GLY A 63 14.13 -4.72 3.68
N TRP A 64 14.39 -3.47 3.29
CA TRP A 64 14.34 -2.31 4.18
C TRP A 64 12.92 -1.75 4.21
N MET A 65 12.25 -1.88 5.35
CA MET A 65 10.82 -1.61 5.50
C MET A 65 10.50 -0.97 6.87
N CYS A 66 9.40 -0.23 6.94
CA CYS A 66 8.82 0.30 8.18
C CYS A 66 7.49 -0.38 8.50
N LYS A 67 7.05 -0.31 9.77
CA LYS A 67 5.76 -0.85 10.20
C LYS A 67 4.63 0.14 9.93
N SER A 68 3.39 -0.35 9.88
CA SER A 68 2.18 0.47 9.75
C SER A 68 2.10 1.63 10.74
N GLU A 69 2.59 1.44 11.96
CA GLU A 69 2.59 2.45 13.03
C GLU A 69 3.48 3.66 12.72
N ASP A 70 4.50 3.48 11.89
CA ASP A 70 5.46 4.52 11.54
C ASP A 70 5.17 5.18 10.18
N VAL A 71 4.19 4.67 9.43
CA VAL A 71 3.87 5.11 8.06
C VAL A 71 3.59 6.61 8.00
N GLU A 72 2.71 7.12 8.86
CA GLU A 72 2.31 8.53 8.86
C GLU A 72 3.51 9.47 9.06
N LYS A 73 4.37 9.13 10.03
CA LYS A 73 5.59 9.91 10.32
C LYS A 73 6.58 9.87 9.15
N VAL A 74 6.73 8.71 8.52
CA VAL A 74 7.61 8.53 7.36
C VAL A 74 7.10 9.35 6.18
N GLU A 75 5.80 9.33 5.91
CA GLU A 75 5.18 10.11 4.85
C GLU A 75 5.40 11.61 5.07
N GLU A 76 5.22 12.10 6.30
CA GLU A 76 5.49 13.49 6.66
C GLU A 76 6.97 13.86 6.44
N LEU A 77 7.91 13.05 6.94
CA LEU A 77 9.34 13.31 6.85
C LEU A 77 9.88 13.32 5.40
N LEU A 78 9.28 12.51 4.54
CA LEU A 78 9.61 12.41 3.12
C LEU A 78 8.80 13.38 2.24
N GLY A 79 7.80 14.05 2.80
CA GLY A 79 6.91 14.94 2.05
C GLY A 79 6.02 14.20 1.06
N ILE A 80 5.63 12.96 1.37
CA ILE A 80 4.74 12.15 0.52
C ILE A 80 3.32 12.70 0.64
N THR A 81 2.79 13.20 -0.47
CA THR A 81 1.46 13.78 -0.57
C THR A 81 0.38 12.72 -0.77
N GLU A 82 0.68 11.67 -1.55
CA GLU A 82 -0.20 10.55 -1.84
C GLU A 82 -0.05 9.44 -0.80
N THR A 83 -0.60 9.71 0.39
CA THR A 83 -0.49 8.83 1.56
C THR A 83 -1.22 7.50 1.38
N ILE A 84 -0.81 6.47 2.13
CA ILE A 84 -1.50 5.17 2.19
C ILE A 84 -2.99 5.36 2.52
N GLN A 85 -3.32 6.29 3.43
CA GLN A 85 -4.71 6.58 3.79
C GLN A 85 -5.52 7.14 2.60
N LYS A 86 -4.94 8.05 1.82
CA LYS A 86 -5.59 8.57 0.59
C LYS A 86 -5.77 7.49 -0.45
N GLN A 87 -4.77 6.63 -0.64
CA GLN A 87 -4.84 5.50 -1.56
C GLN A 87 -5.99 4.57 -1.16
N GLN A 88 -6.12 4.25 0.14
CA GLN A 88 -7.17 3.37 0.64
C GLN A 88 -8.57 3.99 0.49
N ALA A 89 -8.72 5.27 0.83
CA ALA A 89 -9.98 5.99 0.62
C ALA A 89 -10.38 6.07 -0.85
N ASN A 90 -9.40 6.18 -1.77
CA ASN A 90 -9.66 6.17 -3.21
C ASN A 90 -10.12 4.78 -3.67
N LEU A 91 -9.46 3.72 -3.22
CA LEU A 91 -9.86 2.34 -3.52
C LEU A 91 -11.29 2.04 -3.03
N GLU A 92 -11.65 2.47 -1.83
CA GLU A 92 -13.01 2.32 -1.30
C GLU A 92 -14.04 3.07 -2.16
N LYS A 93 -13.74 4.30 -2.59
CA LYS A 93 -14.61 5.06 -3.48
C LYS A 93 -14.81 4.36 -4.82
N ILE A 94 -13.74 3.80 -5.40
CA ILE A 94 -13.80 3.06 -6.66
C ILE A 94 -14.64 1.79 -6.47
N GLN A 95 -14.41 1.02 -5.40
CA GLN A 95 -15.17 -0.19 -5.10
C GLN A 95 -16.67 0.09 -4.99
N ARG A 96 -17.07 1.13 -4.24
CA ARG A 96 -18.49 1.52 -4.11
C ARG A 96 -19.11 1.85 -5.47
N LYS A 97 -18.44 2.67 -6.29
CA LYS A 97 -18.91 3.00 -7.64
C LYS A 97 -19.07 1.76 -8.52
N THR A 98 -18.12 0.84 -8.46
CA THR A 98 -18.20 -0.42 -9.22
C THR A 98 -19.36 -1.27 -8.73
N SER A 99 -19.53 -1.45 -7.42
CA SER A 99 -20.66 -2.18 -6.83
C SER A 99 -22.01 -1.59 -7.25
N ASP A 100 -22.14 -0.26 -7.21
CA ASP A 100 -23.36 0.43 -7.63
C ASP A 100 -23.63 0.23 -9.14
N SER A 101 -22.59 0.31 -9.98
CA SER A 101 -22.71 0.09 -11.43
C SER A 101 -23.11 -1.35 -11.78
N VAL A 102 -22.57 -2.33 -11.03
CA VAL A 102 -22.88 -3.74 -11.18
C VAL A 102 -24.33 -4.00 -10.77
N LEU A 103 -24.77 -3.47 -9.62
CA LEU A 103 -26.15 -3.59 -9.15
C LEU A 103 -27.15 -2.98 -10.15
N ASN A 104 -26.83 -1.82 -10.71
CA ASN A 104 -27.69 -1.14 -11.69
C ASN A 104 -27.79 -1.91 -13.01
N SER A 105 -26.69 -2.57 -13.41
CA SER A 105 -26.66 -3.46 -14.58
C SER A 105 -27.56 -4.68 -14.36
N PHE A 106 -27.43 -5.37 -13.20
CA PHE A 106 -28.27 -6.52 -12.86
C PHE A 106 -29.78 -6.20 -12.86
N ASN A 107 -30.17 -5.04 -12.32
CA ASN A 107 -31.58 -4.61 -12.33
C ASN A 107 -32.11 -4.29 -13.73
N LYS A 108 -31.25 -3.80 -14.64
CA LYS A 108 -31.64 -3.55 -16.04
C LYS A 108 -31.89 -4.85 -16.81
N TYR A 109 -31.09 -5.88 -16.54
CA TYR A 109 -31.26 -7.19 -17.18
C TYR A 109 -32.47 -7.96 -16.62
N SER A 110 -32.74 -7.90 -15.31
CA SER A 110 -33.90 -8.59 -14.73
C SER A 110 -35.24 -8.06 -15.26
N LEU A 111 -35.35 -6.77 -15.55
CA LEU A 111 -36.54 -6.15 -16.16
C LEU A 111 -36.74 -6.52 -17.65
N SER A 112 -35.69 -6.95 -18.35
CA SER A 112 -35.77 -7.32 -19.77
C SER A 112 -36.20 -8.77 -20.03
N PHE A 113 -36.20 -9.64 -19.02
CA PHE A 113 -36.63 -11.05 -19.14
C PHE A 113 -38.07 -11.30 -18.65
N SER A 114 -38.81 -10.27 -18.23
CA SER A 114 -40.20 -10.37 -17.76
C SER A 114 -41.25 -9.98 -18.80
N LYS A 115 -41.01 -10.24 -20.09
CA LYS A 115 -42.01 -10.04 -21.16
C LYS A 115 -42.26 -11.32 -21.95
#